data_AF-A0A1V6Y7G8-F1
#
_entry.id   AF-A0A1V6Y7G8-F1
#
_cell.length_a   1.000
_cell.length_b   1.000
_cell.length_c   1.000
_cell.angle_alpha   90.00
_cell.angle_beta   90.00
_cell.angle_gamma   90.00
#
_symmetry.space_group_name_H-M   'P 1'
#
loop_
_entity.id
_entity.type
_entity.pdbx_description
1 polymer ?
#
loop_
_entity_poly.entity_id
_entity_poly.type
_entity_poly.pdbx_seq_one_letter_code
_entity_poly.pdbx_strand_id
1 'polypeptide(L)'
;MGKVLQKKKARSGRSTARAKDNRLKSGHKKINVLGNQIIADNWDRNLTLTQNYQRLGLMHKLNAPSGGRERLPSTKDQTENKNSLHIRGSAKAAAAKLDLGETRVERDPETGRILRVIHDDEDNMEVAGVQRSRNNPLNDPLDDILAGNGESNPLADSVIVQQLERQADQEGKTVRAKKPRYQSTREGEWAQRLIEKHGDNFTAMARDRKLNPMQQSEGDLRRRINKWKKSQS
;
A
#
# COMPACT_ATOMS: atom_id res chain seq x y z
N MET A 1 -42.02 16.28 -21.86
CA MET A 1 -42.53 15.86 -23.19
C MET A 1 -42.69 17.05 -24.17
N GLY A 2 -41.79 18.06 -24.12
CA GLY A 2 -41.93 19.28 -24.94
C GLY A 2 -41.30 19.22 -26.32
N LYS A 3 -40.32 18.32 -26.55
CA LYS A 3 -39.49 18.33 -27.77
C LYS A 3 -40.24 17.70 -28.95
N VAL A 4 -40.44 18.45 -30.03
CA VAL A 4 -41.14 18.01 -31.26
C VAL A 4 -40.53 16.73 -31.84
N LEU A 5 -39.20 16.61 -31.82
CA LEU A 5 -38.50 15.39 -32.27
C LEU A 5 -38.87 14.15 -31.45
N GLN A 6 -39.04 14.28 -30.13
CA GLN A 6 -39.47 13.16 -29.28
C GLN A 6 -40.92 12.78 -29.58
N LYS A 7 -41.80 13.75 -29.84
CA LYS A 7 -43.19 13.51 -30.27
C LYS A 7 -43.26 12.78 -31.61
N LYS A 8 -42.47 13.20 -32.61
CA LYS A 8 -42.37 12.51 -33.91
C LYS A 8 -41.86 11.07 -33.76
N LYS A 9 -40.82 10.85 -32.93
CA LYS A 9 -40.30 9.52 -32.61
C LYS A 9 -41.38 8.60 -32.02
N ALA A 10 -42.14 9.09 -31.03
CA ALA A 10 -43.22 8.32 -30.40
C ALA A 10 -44.37 7.97 -31.37
N ARG A 11 -44.70 8.86 -32.33
CA ARG A 11 -45.76 8.64 -33.33
C ARG A 11 -45.36 7.72 -34.48
N SER A 12 -44.06 7.52 -34.71
CA SER A 12 -43.55 6.84 -35.91
C SER A 12 -43.82 5.33 -35.98
N GLY A 13 -44.46 4.70 -34.99
CA GLY A 13 -44.75 3.26 -34.94
C GLY A 13 -43.52 2.34 -34.87
N ARG A 14 -42.32 2.89 -35.05
CA ARG A 14 -41.04 2.18 -34.97
C ARG A 14 -40.70 1.85 -33.53
N SER A 15 -40.11 0.67 -33.32
CA SER A 15 -39.61 0.27 -32.00
C SER A 15 -38.57 1.28 -31.51
N THR A 16 -38.72 1.74 -30.26
CA THR A 16 -37.76 2.67 -29.69
C THR A 16 -36.51 1.91 -29.30
N ALA A 17 -35.38 2.19 -29.93
CA ALA A 17 -34.08 1.73 -29.44
C ALA A 17 -33.87 2.27 -28.01
N ARG A 18 -33.85 1.36 -27.03
CA ARG A 18 -33.48 1.65 -25.65
C ARG A 18 -32.09 1.09 -25.41
N ALA A 19 -31.20 1.90 -24.85
CA ALA A 19 -29.91 1.39 -24.39
C ALA A 19 -30.15 0.35 -23.29
N LYS A 20 -29.42 -0.76 -23.33
CA LYS A 20 -29.42 -1.72 -22.23
C LYS A 20 -28.80 -1.04 -21.02
N ASP A 21 -29.56 -0.94 -19.93
CA ASP A 21 -29.06 -0.43 -18.67
C ASP A 21 -28.32 -1.54 -17.92
N ASN A 22 -27.17 -1.24 -17.34
CA ASN A 22 -26.39 -2.20 -16.54
C ASN A 22 -26.88 -2.22 -15.09
N ARG A 23 -28.20 -2.27 -14.93
CA ARG A 23 -28.90 -2.33 -13.63
C ARG A 23 -29.62 -3.66 -13.49
N LEU A 24 -29.71 -4.11 -12.24
CA LEU A 24 -30.53 -5.24 -11.85
C LEU A 24 -32.02 -4.87 -11.99
N LYS A 25 -32.90 -5.88 -11.99
CA LYS A 25 -34.35 -5.65 -11.99
C LYS A 25 -34.82 -4.82 -10.77
N SER A 26 -34.09 -4.90 -9.66
CA SER A 26 -34.29 -4.10 -8.44
C SER A 26 -33.86 -2.63 -8.59
N GLY A 27 -33.27 -2.22 -9.71
CA GLY A 27 -32.78 -0.86 -9.93
C GLY A 27 -31.36 -0.60 -9.43
N HIS A 28 -30.76 -1.52 -8.66
CA HIS A 28 -29.36 -1.42 -8.23
C HIS A 28 -28.40 -1.61 -9.40
N LYS A 29 -27.23 -0.97 -9.33
CA LYS A 29 -26.16 -1.13 -10.32
C LYS A 29 -25.63 -2.56 -10.28
N LYS A 30 -25.54 -3.22 -11.44
CA LYS A 30 -24.89 -4.53 -11.53
C LYS A 30 -23.38 -4.33 -11.40
N ILE A 31 -22.80 -4.93 -10.35
CA ILE A 31 -21.35 -4.93 -10.14
C ILE A 31 -20.78 -6.16 -10.85
N ASN A 32 -19.91 -5.93 -11.82
CA ASN A 32 -19.12 -6.98 -12.47
C ASN A 32 -17.71 -6.86 -11.91
N VAL A 33 -17.26 -7.86 -11.15
CA VAL A 33 -15.87 -7.95 -10.71
C VAL A 33 -15.05 -8.40 -11.92
N LEU A 34 -14.27 -7.46 -12.49
CA LEU A 34 -13.39 -7.71 -13.62
C LEU A 34 -11.94 -7.82 -13.11
N GLY A 35 -11.13 -8.63 -13.78
CA GLY A 35 -9.72 -8.81 -13.44
C GLY A 35 -9.45 -10.15 -12.78
N ASN A 36 -9.40 -10.19 -11.45
CA ASN A 36 -9.00 -11.39 -10.71
C ASN A 36 -10.17 -12.38 -10.51
N GLN A 37 -9.97 -13.64 -10.93
CA GLN A 37 -10.93 -14.73 -10.77
C GLN A 37 -11.19 -15.07 -9.30
N ILE A 38 -10.17 -15.08 -8.45
CA ILE A 38 -10.28 -15.40 -7.01
C ILE A 38 -11.26 -14.45 -6.32
N ILE A 39 -11.17 -13.16 -6.63
CA ILE A 39 -12.05 -12.14 -6.08
C ILE A 39 -13.46 -12.29 -6.65
N ALA A 40 -13.58 -12.58 -7.95
CA ALA A 40 -14.87 -12.76 -8.62
C ALA A 40 -15.66 -13.95 -8.05
N ASP A 41 -14.99 -15.07 -7.77
CA ASP A 41 -15.62 -16.28 -7.21
C ASP A 41 -16.11 -16.05 -5.78
N ASN A 42 -15.40 -15.25 -5.00
CA ASN A 42 -15.73 -14.93 -3.62
C ASN A 42 -16.58 -13.65 -3.47
N TRP A 43 -17.11 -13.09 -4.56
CA TRP A 43 -17.89 -11.86 -4.52
C TRP A 43 -19.38 -12.10 -4.29
N ASP A 44 -19.89 -11.71 -3.11
CA ASP A 44 -21.32 -11.75 -2.83
C ASP A 44 -22.03 -10.50 -3.40
N ARG A 45 -23.04 -10.71 -4.24
CA ARG A 45 -23.81 -9.60 -4.84
C ARG A 45 -24.83 -8.98 -3.89
N ASN A 46 -25.13 -9.64 -2.79
CA ASN A 46 -26.08 -9.16 -1.78
C ASN A 46 -25.43 -8.20 -0.79
N LEU A 47 -24.12 -8.31 -0.60
CA LEU A 47 -23.35 -7.47 0.31
C LEU A 47 -22.93 -6.16 -0.37
N THR A 48 -22.70 -5.14 0.47
CA THR A 48 -22.13 -3.87 -0.01
C THR A 48 -20.66 -4.07 -0.39
N LEU A 49 -20.14 -3.15 -1.22
CA LEU A 49 -18.72 -3.16 -1.59
C LEU A 49 -17.81 -3.17 -0.35
N THR A 50 -18.10 -2.33 0.65
CA THR A 50 -17.31 -2.27 1.89
C THR A 50 -17.34 -3.59 2.66
N GLN A 51 -18.51 -4.22 2.80
CA GLN A 51 -18.67 -5.50 3.48
C GLN A 51 -17.94 -6.64 2.75
N ASN A 52 -18.01 -6.68 1.42
CA ASN A 52 -17.29 -7.69 0.63
C ASN A 52 -15.79 -7.59 0.83
N TYR A 53 -15.21 -6.39 0.68
CA TYR A 53 -13.77 -6.21 0.89
C TYR A 53 -13.36 -6.59 2.32
N GLN A 54 -14.15 -6.21 3.33
CA GLN A 54 -13.93 -6.64 4.72
C GLN A 54 -13.96 -8.16 4.87
N ARG A 55 -14.93 -8.84 4.27
CA ARG A 55 -15.04 -10.31 4.27
C ARG A 55 -13.83 -10.97 3.60
N LEU A 56 -13.32 -10.39 2.52
CA LEU A 56 -12.14 -10.88 1.82
C LEU A 56 -10.84 -10.65 2.62
N GLY A 57 -10.86 -9.83 3.67
CA GLY A 57 -9.64 -9.39 4.38
C GLY A 57 -8.93 -8.23 3.68
N LEU A 58 -9.59 -7.57 2.71
CA LEU A 58 -9.04 -6.47 1.93
C LEU A 58 -9.60 -5.12 2.39
N MET A 59 -8.80 -4.06 2.21
CA MET A 59 -9.27 -2.70 2.47
C MET A 59 -10.01 -2.14 1.25
N HIS A 60 -11.23 -1.63 1.46
CA HIS A 60 -12.00 -0.98 0.38
C HIS A 60 -11.58 0.48 0.12
N LYS A 61 -11.06 1.17 1.15
CA LYS A 61 -10.57 2.55 1.12
C LYS A 61 -9.29 2.63 1.93
N LEU A 62 -8.30 3.35 1.42
CA LEU A 62 -7.01 3.55 2.07
C LEU A 62 -7.09 4.53 3.25
N ASN A 63 -7.84 5.61 3.09
CA ASN A 63 -7.99 6.64 4.12
C ASN A 63 -9.14 6.31 5.07
N ALA A 64 -9.12 6.92 6.27
CA ALA A 64 -10.20 6.83 7.23
C ALA A 64 -11.54 7.25 6.57
N PRO A 65 -12.60 6.43 6.69
CA PRO A 65 -13.89 6.80 6.15
C PRO A 65 -14.44 8.01 6.92
N SER A 66 -14.97 8.98 6.19
CA SER A 66 -15.73 10.06 6.81
C SER A 66 -17.08 9.54 7.30
N GLY A 67 -17.42 9.84 8.56
CA GLY A 67 -18.69 9.42 9.17
C GLY A 67 -18.61 8.06 9.89
N GLY A 68 -19.78 7.50 10.20
CA GLY A 68 -19.89 6.23 10.90
C GLY A 68 -19.66 5.03 9.98
N ARG A 69 -19.08 3.95 10.54
CA ARG A 69 -19.05 2.62 9.92
C ARG A 69 -20.23 1.78 10.42
N GLU A 70 -20.77 0.93 9.56
CA GLU A 70 -21.72 -0.10 9.96
C GLU A 70 -21.06 -1.04 10.98
N ARG A 71 -21.75 -1.29 12.10
CA ARG A 71 -21.31 -2.25 13.13
C ARG A 71 -22.00 -3.58 12.84
N LEU A 72 -21.24 -4.59 12.42
CA LEU A 72 -21.79 -5.92 12.21
C LEU A 72 -22.10 -6.57 13.57
N PRO A 73 -23.30 -7.17 13.75
CA PRO A 73 -23.78 -7.64 15.06
C PRO A 73 -23.00 -8.85 15.62
N SER A 74 -22.23 -9.56 14.79
CA SER A 74 -21.40 -10.69 15.21
C SER A 74 -20.09 -10.26 15.88
N THR A 75 -19.64 -9.03 15.66
CA THR A 75 -18.45 -8.47 16.30
C THR A 75 -18.87 -7.74 17.58
N LYS A 76 -19.33 -8.49 18.59
CA LYS A 76 -19.50 -7.96 19.94
C LYS A 76 -18.12 -7.56 20.47
N ASP A 77 -17.91 -6.25 20.61
CA ASP A 77 -16.87 -5.61 21.42
C ASP A 77 -15.53 -6.36 21.52
N GLN A 78 -14.89 -6.63 20.37
CA GLN A 78 -13.44 -6.46 20.39
C GLN A 78 -13.26 -4.95 20.51
N THR A 79 -12.94 -4.51 21.74
CA THR A 79 -12.40 -3.21 22.07
C THR A 79 -11.78 -2.59 20.84
N GLU A 80 -12.28 -1.43 20.40
CA GLU A 80 -11.70 -0.74 19.26
C GLU A 80 -10.18 -0.80 19.40
N ASN A 81 -9.49 -1.60 18.56
CA ASN A 81 -8.05 -1.54 18.45
C ASN A 81 -7.79 -0.12 17.96
N LYS A 82 -7.60 0.78 18.93
CA LYS A 82 -7.29 2.18 18.68
C LYS A 82 -5.91 2.09 18.06
N ASN A 83 -5.85 2.12 16.73
CA ASN A 83 -4.58 2.22 16.01
C ASN A 83 -3.71 3.21 16.78
N SER A 84 -2.62 2.74 17.39
CA SER A 84 -1.79 3.56 18.30
C SER A 84 -1.31 4.83 17.60
N LEU A 85 -1.13 4.74 16.27
CA LEU A 85 -0.76 5.83 15.36
C LEU A 85 -1.88 6.82 15.02
N HIS A 86 -3.08 6.68 15.58
CA HIS A 86 -4.19 7.58 15.26
C HIS A 86 -4.05 8.89 16.04
N ILE A 87 -3.70 9.97 15.33
CA ILE A 87 -3.60 11.33 15.88
C ILE A 87 -5.00 11.80 16.30
N ARG A 88 -5.39 11.49 17.54
CA ARG A 88 -6.49 12.20 18.22
C ARG A 88 -5.94 13.58 18.57
N GLY A 89 -6.69 14.64 18.29
CA GLY A 89 -6.28 16.01 18.64
C GLY A 89 -5.70 16.06 20.05
N SER A 90 -4.49 16.60 20.19
CA SER A 90 -3.61 16.47 21.37
C SER A 90 -4.31 16.73 22.70
N ALA A 91 -5.23 17.70 22.73
CA ALA A 91 -6.02 18.04 23.91
C ALA A 91 -6.91 16.88 24.42
N LYS A 92 -7.53 16.11 23.51
CA LYS A 92 -8.44 15.01 23.89
C LYS A 92 -7.68 13.73 24.26
N ALA A 93 -6.47 13.55 23.73
CA ALA A 93 -5.56 12.48 24.13
C ALA A 93 -4.93 12.74 25.51
N ALA A 94 -4.55 14.00 25.79
CA ALA A 94 -4.03 14.41 27.09
C ALA A 94 -5.10 14.39 28.19
N ALA A 95 -6.30 14.92 27.92
CA ALA A 95 -7.38 14.97 28.92
C ALA A 95 -7.93 13.59 29.33
N ALA A 96 -7.82 12.58 28.47
CA ALA A 96 -8.29 11.22 28.77
C ALA A 96 -7.29 10.37 29.57
N LYS A 97 -6.06 10.87 29.82
CA LYS A 97 -4.96 10.11 30.44
C LYS A 97 -4.13 10.93 31.44
N LEU A 98 -4.62 12.08 31.92
CA LEU A 98 -3.99 12.83 33.00
C LEU A 98 -4.42 12.23 34.34
N ASP A 99 -3.76 11.14 34.71
CA ASP A 99 -3.93 10.50 36.01
C ASP A 99 -2.95 11.16 36.99
N LEU A 100 -3.47 11.81 38.04
CA LEU A 100 -2.67 12.43 39.08
C LEU A 100 -2.06 11.34 39.96
N GLY A 101 -0.75 11.09 39.82
CA GLY A 101 0.00 10.16 40.68
C GLY A 101 0.48 10.83 41.95
N GLU A 102 0.37 10.13 43.08
CA GLU A 102 1.02 10.54 44.34
C GLU A 102 2.41 9.90 44.46
N THR A 103 3.41 10.69 44.86
CA THR A 103 4.78 10.22 45.05
C THR A 103 5.25 10.60 46.45
N ARG A 104 5.99 9.70 47.12
CA ARG A 104 6.58 9.98 48.43
C ARG A 104 7.78 10.91 48.28
N VAL A 105 7.74 12.02 49.02
CA VAL A 105 8.77 13.06 48.98
C VAL A 105 9.31 13.29 50.39
N GLU A 106 10.62 13.15 50.56
CA GLU A 106 11.31 13.54 51.79
C GLU A 106 11.63 15.04 51.75
N ARG A 107 11.22 15.76 52.79
CA ARG A 107 11.42 17.20 52.95
C ARG A 107 12.29 17.48 54.17
N ASP A 108 13.14 18.49 54.05
CA ASP A 108 13.98 19.01 55.12
C ASP A 108 13.10 19.62 56.24
N PRO A 109 13.23 19.21 57.52
CA PRO A 109 12.30 19.59 58.57
C PRO A 109 12.26 21.09 58.90
N GLU A 110 13.35 21.83 58.67
CA GLU A 110 13.41 23.26 59.03
C GLU A 110 13.00 24.19 57.88
N THR A 111 13.31 23.82 56.63
CA THR A 111 13.13 24.71 55.47
C THR A 111 12.00 24.29 54.55
N GLY A 112 11.48 23.06 54.71
CA GLY A 112 10.44 22.49 53.84
C GLY A 112 10.88 22.24 52.40
N ARG A 113 12.18 22.41 52.08
CA ARG A 113 12.72 22.17 50.75
C ARG A 113 12.73 20.66 50.48
N ILE A 114 12.38 20.29 49.24
CA ILE A 114 12.38 18.90 48.79
C ILE A 114 13.82 18.42 48.64
N LEU A 115 14.20 17.36 49.37
CA LEU A 115 15.53 16.76 49.31
C LEU A 115 15.58 15.58 48.35
N ARG A 116 14.61 14.66 48.46
CA ARG A 116 14.57 13.44 47.64
C ARG A 116 13.13 13.02 47.34
N VAL A 117 12.91 12.60 46.09
CA VAL A 117 11.68 11.96 45.65
C VAL A 117 11.94 10.45 45.58
N ILE A 118 11.28 9.68 46.43
CA ILE A 118 11.46 8.22 46.50
C ILE A 118 10.45 7.58 45.56
N HIS A 119 10.95 6.83 44.58
CA HIS A 119 10.17 5.99 43.68
C HIS A 119 10.55 4.53 43.96
N ASP A 120 9.57 3.63 44.10
CA ASP A 120 9.83 2.20 44.29
C ASP A 120 10.40 1.60 42.99
N ASP A 121 11.52 0.87 43.08
CA ASP A 121 12.36 0.41 41.96
C ASP A 121 11.85 -0.84 41.23
N GLU A 122 10.58 -0.83 40.84
CA GLU A 122 10.03 -1.83 39.92
C GLU A 122 9.92 -1.25 38.51
N ASP A 123 10.55 -1.93 37.53
CA ASP A 123 10.60 -1.50 36.12
C ASP A 123 9.23 -1.43 35.45
N ASN A 124 8.24 -2.09 36.06
CA ASN A 124 6.84 -2.04 35.69
C ASN A 124 6.03 -1.52 36.88
N MET A 125 5.46 -0.33 36.74
CA MET A 125 4.53 0.21 37.73
C MET A 125 3.10 -0.17 37.32
N GLU A 126 2.39 -0.86 38.21
CA GLU A 126 0.98 -1.17 38.01
C GLU A 126 0.13 -0.02 38.56
N VAL A 127 -0.33 0.86 37.67
CA VAL A 127 -1.17 2.00 38.05
C VAL A 127 -2.60 1.70 37.62
N ALA A 128 -3.51 1.51 38.58
CA ALA A 128 -4.93 1.24 38.37
C ALA A 128 -5.21 0.05 37.41
N GLY A 129 -4.39 -1.01 37.48
CA GLY A 129 -4.55 -2.22 36.67
C GLY A 129 -3.92 -2.15 35.28
N VAL A 130 -3.13 -1.12 34.98
CA VAL A 130 -2.38 -0.99 33.72
C VAL A 130 -0.88 -0.93 34.03
N GLN A 131 -0.14 -1.93 33.51
CA GLN A 131 1.31 -2.01 33.62
C GLN A 131 1.97 -0.95 32.75
N ARG A 132 2.79 -0.06 33.34
CA ARG A 132 3.56 0.95 32.61
C ARG A 132 5.06 0.69 32.79
N SER A 133 5.78 0.59 31.67
CA SER A 133 7.24 0.46 31.69
C SER A 133 7.91 1.82 31.93
N ARG A 134 8.91 1.87 32.82
CA ARG A 134 9.70 3.08 33.13
C ARG A 134 10.38 3.72 31.91
N ASN A 135 10.59 2.95 30.83
CA ASN A 135 11.25 3.43 29.61
C ASN A 135 10.34 4.33 28.74
N ASN A 136 9.02 4.35 29.00
CA ASN A 136 8.08 5.19 28.25
C ASN A 136 7.26 6.13 29.18
N PRO A 137 7.90 7.08 29.88
CA PRO A 137 7.23 7.96 30.85
C PRO A 137 6.28 8.96 30.18
N LEU A 138 6.46 9.25 28.88
CA LEU A 138 5.64 10.18 28.11
C LEU A 138 4.50 9.49 27.36
N ASN A 139 4.38 8.16 27.47
CA ASN A 139 3.42 7.35 26.70
C ASN A 139 3.54 7.63 25.19
N ASP A 140 4.79 7.63 24.70
CA ASP A 140 5.12 7.71 23.28
C ASP A 140 4.50 6.50 22.56
N PRO A 141 3.61 6.72 21.58
CA PRO A 141 2.97 5.64 20.83
C PRO A 141 3.95 4.80 20.01
N LEU A 142 5.20 5.25 19.81
CA LEU A 142 6.20 4.52 19.04
C LEU A 142 6.84 3.35 19.80
N ASP A 143 6.93 3.41 21.13
CA ASP A 143 7.57 2.36 21.92
C ASP A 143 6.78 1.05 21.91
N ASP A 144 5.45 1.11 21.86
CA ASP A 144 4.56 -0.06 21.75
C ASP A 144 4.79 -0.85 20.45
N ILE A 145 5.24 -0.17 19.38
CA ILE A 145 5.53 -0.77 18.08
C ILE A 145 6.90 -1.46 18.09
N LEU A 146 7.88 -0.86 18.75
CA LEU A 146 9.25 -1.38 18.84
C LEU A 146 9.35 -2.59 19.77
N ALA A 147 8.51 -2.66 20.82
CA ALA A 147 8.48 -3.75 21.79
C ALA A 147 7.95 -5.09 21.22
N GLY A 148 7.67 -5.18 19.91
CA GLY A 148 7.39 -6.45 19.25
C GLY A 148 6.01 -7.05 19.55
N ASN A 149 5.13 -6.32 20.24
CA ASN A 149 3.72 -6.67 20.34
C ASN A 149 3.01 -6.26 19.05
N GLY A 150 3.50 -6.79 17.92
CA GLY A 150 2.91 -6.60 16.60
C GLY A 150 1.57 -7.31 16.59
N GLU A 151 0.51 -6.57 16.90
CA GLU A 151 -0.86 -7.01 16.72
C GLU A 151 -0.97 -7.68 15.35
N SER A 152 -1.17 -9.00 15.33
CA SER A 152 -1.43 -9.76 14.10
C SER A 152 -2.64 -9.12 13.44
N ASN A 153 -2.45 -8.41 12.33
CA ASN A 153 -3.55 -7.80 11.60
C ASN A 153 -4.49 -8.95 11.18
N PRO A 154 -5.70 -9.09 11.79
CA PRO A 154 -6.57 -10.23 11.50
C PRO A 154 -7.08 -10.23 10.05
N LEU A 155 -6.86 -9.11 9.34
CA LEU A 155 -7.11 -8.95 7.91
C LEU A 155 -6.12 -9.75 7.04
N ALA A 156 -4.88 -9.95 7.48
CA ALA A 156 -3.83 -10.62 6.70
C ALA A 156 -3.95 -12.15 6.73
N ASP A 157 -4.56 -12.73 7.77
CA ASP A 157 -4.71 -14.19 7.92
C ASP A 157 -5.86 -14.79 7.10
N SER A 158 -6.52 -13.98 6.28
CA SER A 158 -7.58 -14.43 5.39
C SER A 158 -7.04 -15.43 4.36
N VAL A 159 -7.69 -16.59 4.23
CA VAL A 159 -7.35 -17.63 3.24
C VAL A 159 -7.29 -17.06 1.82
N ILE A 160 -8.16 -16.10 1.53
CA ILE A 160 -8.24 -15.46 0.21
C ILE A 160 -7.05 -14.52 -0.02
N VAL A 161 -6.63 -13.79 1.02
CA VAL A 161 -5.43 -12.93 0.95
C VAL A 161 -4.20 -13.79 0.67
N GLN A 162 -4.01 -14.90 1.38
CA GLN A 162 -2.91 -15.84 1.13
C GLN A 162 -2.91 -16.38 -0.31
N GLN A 163 -4.10 -16.66 -0.87
CA GLN A 163 -4.21 -17.11 -2.26
C GLN A 163 -3.81 -16.00 -3.25
N LEU A 164 -4.20 -14.75 -2.98
CA LEU A 164 -3.83 -13.59 -3.78
C LEU A 164 -2.32 -13.31 -3.72
N GLU A 165 -1.72 -13.42 -2.54
CA GLU A 165 -0.27 -13.30 -2.35
C GLU A 165 0.48 -14.35 -3.14
N ARG A 166 0.05 -15.62 -3.05
CA ARG A 166 0.62 -16.70 -3.85
C ARG A 166 0.52 -16.44 -5.35
N GLN A 167 -0.61 -15.91 -5.82
CA GLN A 167 -0.76 -15.52 -7.23
C GLN A 167 0.19 -14.37 -7.59
N ALA A 168 0.29 -13.35 -6.76
CA ALA A 168 1.17 -12.21 -6.97
C ALA A 168 2.64 -12.62 -7.02
N ASP A 169 3.06 -13.58 -6.19
CA ASP A 169 4.42 -14.14 -6.21
C ASP A 169 4.71 -14.89 -7.51
N GLN A 170 3.75 -15.64 -8.02
CA GLN A 170 3.87 -16.34 -9.31
C GLN A 170 3.98 -15.34 -10.46
N GLU A 171 3.10 -14.34 -10.51
CA GLU A 171 3.14 -13.27 -11.51
C GLU A 171 4.42 -12.43 -11.39
N GLY A 172 4.89 -12.17 -10.18
CA GLY A 172 6.16 -11.51 -9.91
C GLY A 172 7.34 -12.29 -10.48
N LYS A 173 7.34 -13.62 -10.33
CA LYS A 173 8.35 -14.50 -10.94
C LYS A 173 8.29 -14.47 -12.46
N THR A 174 7.11 -14.51 -13.08
CA THR A 174 7.00 -14.44 -14.55
C THR A 174 7.44 -13.09 -15.10
N VAL A 175 7.10 -11.98 -14.42
CA VAL A 175 7.55 -10.64 -14.78
C VAL A 175 9.07 -10.49 -14.64
N ARG A 176 9.66 -11.04 -13.58
CA ARG A 176 11.12 -11.06 -13.40
C ARG A 176 11.82 -11.93 -14.44
N ALA A 177 11.19 -13.04 -14.84
CA ALA A 177 11.69 -13.95 -15.87
C ALA A 177 11.56 -13.41 -17.32
N LYS A 178 11.12 -12.15 -17.51
CA LYS A 178 11.05 -11.53 -18.84
C LYS A 178 12.41 -11.56 -19.51
N LYS A 179 12.45 -12.07 -20.75
CA LYS A 179 13.66 -12.15 -21.56
C LYS A 179 14.34 -10.77 -21.63
N PRO A 180 15.65 -10.67 -21.34
CA PRO A 180 16.36 -9.41 -21.47
C PRO A 180 16.31 -8.91 -22.91
N ARG A 181 16.28 -7.59 -23.09
CA ARG A 181 16.33 -6.98 -24.42
C ARG A 181 17.64 -7.37 -25.10
N TYR A 182 17.59 -8.03 -26.25
CA TYR A 182 18.79 -8.35 -27.05
C TYR A 182 19.14 -7.21 -28.02
N GLN A 183 20.29 -7.28 -28.68
CA GLN A 183 20.64 -6.40 -29.80
C GLN A 183 20.32 -7.09 -31.11
N SER A 184 20.05 -6.32 -32.17
CA SER A 184 19.87 -6.94 -33.48
C SER A 184 21.19 -7.53 -33.98
N THR A 185 21.12 -8.50 -34.89
CA THR A 185 22.30 -9.16 -35.47
C THR A 185 23.24 -8.15 -36.13
N ARG A 186 22.69 -7.23 -36.93
CA ARG A 186 23.45 -6.17 -37.61
C ARG A 186 24.10 -5.18 -36.65
N GLU A 187 23.45 -4.88 -35.52
CA GLU A 187 24.07 -4.05 -34.47
C GLU A 187 25.27 -4.76 -33.83
N GLY A 188 25.19 -6.08 -33.67
CA GLY A 188 26.30 -6.90 -33.18
C GLY A 188 27.49 -6.90 -34.14
N GLU A 189 27.25 -7.13 -35.43
CA GLU A 189 28.32 -7.06 -36.44
C GLU A 189 28.93 -5.65 -36.55
N TRP A 190 28.09 -4.62 -36.40
CA TRP A 190 28.55 -3.23 -36.40
C TRP A 190 29.45 -2.93 -35.19
N ALA A 191 29.06 -3.38 -34.00
CA ALA A 191 29.87 -3.29 -32.80
C ALA A 191 31.19 -4.06 -32.96
N GLN A 192 31.15 -5.26 -33.55
CA GLN A 192 32.32 -6.06 -33.85
C GLN A 192 33.31 -5.30 -34.77
N ARG A 193 32.84 -4.75 -35.90
CA ARG A 193 33.67 -3.96 -36.83
C ARG A 193 34.31 -2.74 -36.17
N LEU A 194 33.60 -2.08 -35.24
CA LEU A 194 34.14 -0.95 -34.49
C LEU A 194 35.26 -1.38 -33.54
N ILE A 195 35.09 -2.50 -32.83
CA ILE A 195 36.09 -3.07 -31.91
C ILE A 195 37.32 -3.55 -32.69
N GLU A 196 37.13 -4.23 -33.83
CA GLU A 196 38.22 -4.69 -34.69
C GLU A 196 39.10 -3.53 -35.20
N LYS A 197 38.49 -2.37 -35.49
CA LYS A 197 39.22 -1.21 -36.02
C LYS A 197 39.85 -0.32 -34.94
N HIS A 198 39.14 -0.09 -33.83
CA HIS A 198 39.53 0.93 -32.82
C HIS A 198 39.87 0.34 -31.44
N GLY A 199 39.74 -0.98 -31.25
CA GLY A 199 39.96 -1.64 -29.97
C GLY A 199 38.95 -1.20 -28.91
N ASP A 200 39.44 -0.67 -27.79
CA ASP A 200 38.61 -0.13 -26.69
C ASP A 200 38.54 1.42 -26.68
N ASN A 201 39.02 2.09 -27.75
CA ASN A 201 39.05 3.55 -27.83
C ASN A 201 37.71 4.14 -28.32
N PHE A 202 36.77 4.37 -27.39
CA PHE A 202 35.43 4.89 -27.72
C PHE A 202 35.43 6.30 -28.36
N THR A 203 36.41 7.14 -28.02
CA THR A 203 36.56 8.49 -28.61
C THR A 203 36.91 8.42 -30.10
N ALA A 204 37.75 7.44 -30.49
CA ALA A 204 38.10 7.18 -31.88
C ALA A 204 36.92 6.58 -32.66
N MET A 205 36.16 5.66 -32.03
CA MET A 205 34.94 5.09 -32.61
C MET A 205 33.87 6.15 -32.88
N ALA A 206 33.66 7.09 -31.95
CA ALA A 206 32.68 8.16 -32.11
C ALA A 206 33.04 9.09 -33.27
N ARG A 207 34.33 9.36 -33.48
CA ARG A 207 34.85 10.21 -34.56
C ARG A 207 34.93 9.49 -35.93
N ASP A 208 34.72 8.17 -35.98
CA ASP A 208 34.78 7.42 -37.23
C ASP A 208 33.56 7.66 -38.12
N ARG A 209 33.70 8.56 -39.10
CA ARG A 209 32.63 8.89 -40.06
C ARG A 209 32.17 7.71 -40.94
N LYS A 210 33.02 6.70 -41.17
CA LYS A 210 32.68 5.57 -42.05
C LYS A 210 31.91 4.50 -41.31
N LEU A 211 32.43 4.09 -40.14
CA LEU A 211 31.79 3.05 -39.34
C LEU A 211 30.67 3.60 -38.46
N ASN A 212 30.71 4.86 -38.02
CA ASN A 212 29.66 5.52 -37.24
C ASN A 212 28.92 6.59 -38.08
N PRO A 213 28.18 6.20 -39.14
CA PRO A 213 27.52 7.16 -40.03
C PRO A 213 26.42 7.95 -39.31
N MET A 214 25.81 7.36 -38.28
CA MET A 214 24.76 8.00 -37.48
C MET A 214 25.31 8.86 -36.34
N GLN A 215 26.63 9.06 -36.24
CA GLN A 215 27.27 9.91 -35.24
C GLN A 215 26.82 9.58 -33.80
N GLN A 216 26.75 8.29 -33.47
CA GLN A 216 26.42 7.81 -32.14
C GLN A 216 27.41 8.37 -31.12
N SER A 217 26.91 8.78 -29.96
CA SER A 217 27.72 9.33 -28.88
C SER A 217 28.64 8.28 -28.26
N GLU A 218 29.73 8.71 -27.63
CA GLU A 218 30.67 7.81 -26.93
C GLU A 218 29.96 6.96 -25.85
N GLY A 219 29.02 7.56 -25.12
CA GLY A 219 28.25 6.87 -24.08
C GLY A 219 27.28 5.82 -24.64
N ASP A 220 26.74 6.05 -25.84
CA ASP A 220 25.86 5.08 -26.50
C ASP A 220 26.66 3.92 -27.08
N LEU A 221 27.81 4.21 -27.69
CA LEU A 221 28.75 3.20 -28.16
C LEU A 221 29.22 2.31 -27.02
N ARG A 222 29.61 2.90 -25.88
CA ARG A 222 30.01 2.15 -24.67
C ARG A 222 28.89 1.25 -24.18
N ARG A 223 27.65 1.74 -24.11
CA ARG A 223 26.48 0.93 -23.68
C ARG A 223 26.21 -0.23 -24.64
N ARG A 224 26.25 0.01 -25.95
CA ARG A 224 25.99 -1.01 -26.97
C ARG A 224 27.09 -2.05 -27.00
N ILE A 225 28.36 -1.65 -27.04
CA ILE A 225 29.50 -2.57 -27.04
C ILE A 225 29.52 -3.43 -25.76
N ASN A 226 29.29 -2.84 -24.59
CA ASN A 226 29.23 -3.61 -23.34
C ASN A 226 28.09 -4.63 -23.34
N LYS A 227 26.93 -4.27 -23.90
CA LYS A 227 25.79 -5.18 -24.04
C LYS A 227 26.09 -6.30 -25.06
N TRP A 228 26.81 -6.01 -26.14
CA TRP A 228 27.28 -7.01 -27.09
C TRP A 228 28.29 -7.96 -26.45
N LYS A 229 29.33 -7.44 -25.77
CA LYS A 229 30.34 -8.24 -25.04
C LYS A 229 29.66 -9.19 -24.04
N LYS A 230 28.67 -8.71 -23.27
CA LYS A 230 27.86 -9.53 -22.34
C LYS A 230 26.99 -10.59 -23.01
N SER A 231 26.65 -10.43 -24.29
CA SER A 231 25.89 -11.43 -25.05
C SER A 231 26.78 -12.51 -25.68
N GLN A 232 28.09 -12.24 -25.79
CA GLN A 232 29.09 -13.16 -26.33
C GLN A 232 29.81 -13.96 -25.23
N SER A 233 29.83 -13.44 -23.99
CA SER A 233 30.27 -14.15 -22.78
C SER A 233 29.19 -15.09 -22.26
#